data_AF-A0A2R7NIA8-F1
#
_entry.id   AF-A0A2R7NIA8-F1
#
_cell.length_a   1.000
_cell.length_b   1.000
_cell.length_c   1.000
_cell.angle_alpha   90.00
_cell.angle_beta   90.00
_cell.angle_gamma   90.00
#
_symmetry.space_group_name_H-M   'P 1'
#
loop_
_entity.id
_entity.type
_entity.pdbx_description
1 polymer ?
#
loop_
_entity_poly.entity_id
_entity_poly.type
_entity_poly.pdbx_seq_one_letter_code
_entity_poly.pdbx_strand_id
1 'polypeptide(L)'
;MPITKRPCSNCPFRCDGAGIELSPGRIEGIVTDLLKDDQQTFVCHKTLDKERRTCAGAVALMSKLGRLPVIARLGLAYGVITAADVEASAEMVIEPSALDLPSLTAASR
;
A
#
# COMPACT_ATOMS: atom_id res chain seq x y z
N MET A 1 13.41 -5.45 -5.31
CA MET A 1 12.65 -6.16 -4.27
C MET A 1 11.33 -6.63 -4.88
N PRO A 2 11.02 -7.94 -4.93
CA PRO A 2 9.78 -8.43 -5.53
C PRO A 2 8.54 -8.02 -4.70
N ILE A 3 7.36 -8.05 -5.30
CA ILE A 3 6.09 -7.60 -4.69
C ILE A 3 5.26 -8.82 -4.27
N THR A 4 4.57 -8.75 -3.13
CA THR A 4 3.54 -9.76 -2.80
C THR A 4 2.30 -9.52 -3.67
N LYS A 5 1.64 -10.56 -4.17
CA LYS A 5 0.48 -10.39 -5.07
C LYS A 5 -0.82 -9.99 -4.38
N ARG A 6 -0.92 -10.22 -3.07
CA ARG A 6 -2.11 -9.92 -2.25
C ARG A 6 -1.73 -9.40 -0.87
N PRO A 7 -2.59 -8.59 -0.21
CA PRO A 7 -2.41 -8.24 1.18
C PRO A 7 -2.43 -9.50 2.04
N CYS A 8 -1.60 -9.50 3.07
CA CYS A 8 -1.60 -10.58 4.06
C CYS A 8 -2.92 -10.62 4.83
N SER A 9 -3.25 -11.80 5.37
CA SER A 9 -4.45 -12.01 6.20
C SER A 9 -4.62 -10.99 7.33
N ASN A 10 -3.52 -10.52 7.90
CA ASN A 10 -3.45 -9.48 8.94
C ASN A 10 -2.66 -8.24 8.50
N CYS A 11 -2.78 -7.84 7.23
CA CYS A 11 -2.13 -6.63 6.72
C CYS A 11 -2.63 -5.38 7.46
N PRO A 12 -1.76 -4.44 7.86
CA PRO A 12 -2.21 -3.21 8.53
C PRO A 12 -3.19 -2.38 7.71
N PHE A 13 -3.20 -2.57 6.39
CA PHE A 13 -4.07 -1.83 5.47
C PHE A 13 -5.44 -2.48 5.28
N ARG A 14 -5.75 -3.62 5.92
CA ARG A 14 -7.03 -4.32 5.68
C ARG A 14 -8.25 -3.51 6.11
N CYS A 15 -9.30 -3.53 5.30
CA CYS A 15 -10.58 -2.86 5.61
C CYS A 15 -11.57 -3.69 6.45
N ASP A 16 -11.35 -5.00 6.59
CA ASP A 16 -12.28 -5.92 7.29
C ASP A 16 -11.99 -6.07 8.78
N GLY A 17 -11.13 -5.19 9.35
CA GLY A 17 -10.74 -5.25 10.76
C GLY A 17 -9.78 -6.37 11.13
N ALA A 18 -9.32 -7.20 10.18
CA ALA A 18 -8.36 -8.28 10.46
C ALA A 18 -6.89 -7.80 10.52
N GLY A 19 -6.64 -6.51 10.25
CA GLY A 19 -5.30 -5.92 10.27
C GLY A 19 -4.67 -5.93 11.65
N ILE A 20 -3.33 -6.00 11.69
CA ILE A 20 -2.62 -5.75 12.96
C ILE A 20 -2.84 -4.30 13.41
N GLU A 21 -3.00 -4.12 14.71
CA GLU A 21 -3.13 -2.79 15.31
C GLU A 21 -1.81 -2.03 15.18
N LEU A 22 -1.89 -0.79 14.75
CA LEU A 22 -0.77 0.13 14.68
C LEU A 22 -1.00 1.28 15.65
N SER A 23 0.10 1.86 16.16
CA SER A 23 0.00 3.07 16.97
C SER A 23 -0.74 4.19 16.19
N PRO A 24 -1.51 5.05 16.88
CA PRO A 24 -2.22 6.14 16.23
C PRO A 24 -1.33 6.98 15.31
N GLY A 25 -1.83 7.33 14.11
CA GLY A 25 -1.09 8.10 13.10
C GLY A 25 -0.07 7.31 12.27
N ARG A 26 0.16 6.03 12.58
CA ARG A 26 1.20 5.25 11.91
C ARG A 26 0.86 4.92 10.46
N ILE A 27 -0.41 4.62 10.15
CA ILE A 27 -0.85 4.34 8.78
C ILE A 27 -0.70 5.60 7.93
N GLU A 28 -1.16 6.73 8.44
CA GLU A 28 -1.10 8.05 7.82
C GLU A 28 0.35 8.44 7.53
N GLY A 29 1.26 8.21 8.48
CA GLY A 29 2.69 8.40 8.28
C GLY A 29 3.27 7.54 7.15
N ILE A 30 2.95 6.25 7.12
CA ILE A 30 3.41 5.34 6.05
C ILE A 30 2.93 5.83 4.68
N VAL A 31 1.65 6.20 4.57
CA VAL A 31 1.06 6.66 3.31
C VAL A 31 1.65 8.00 2.89
N THR A 32 1.84 8.92 3.83
CA THR A 32 2.47 10.23 3.58
C THR A 32 3.90 10.07 3.05
N ASP A 33 4.69 9.18 3.64
CA ASP A 33 6.05 8.91 3.19
C ASP A 33 6.07 8.34 1.76
N LEU A 34 5.18 7.40 1.44
CA LEU A 34 5.05 6.82 0.10
C LEU A 34 4.53 7.82 -0.95
N LEU A 35 3.69 8.78 -0.55
CA LEU A 35 3.25 9.87 -1.41
C LEU A 35 4.35 10.94 -1.59
N LYS A 36 5.24 11.11 -0.62
CA LYS A 36 6.36 12.05 -0.76
C LYS A 36 7.43 11.51 -1.71
N ASP A 37 7.69 10.21 -1.65
CA ASP A 37 8.74 9.54 -2.43
C ASP A 37 8.27 8.15 -2.91
N ASP A 38 7.93 8.03 -4.18
CA ASP A 38 7.45 6.77 -4.76
C ASP A 38 8.56 5.85 -5.26
N GLN A 39 9.84 6.22 -5.08
CA GLN A 39 10.94 5.27 -5.16
C GLN A 39 10.98 4.36 -3.93
N GLN A 40 10.41 4.82 -2.80
CA GLN A 40 10.27 4.02 -1.61
C GLN A 40 9.14 3.01 -1.71
N THR A 41 9.23 2.02 -0.82
CA THR A 41 8.29 0.93 -0.74
C THR A 41 8.10 0.55 0.71
N PHE A 42 6.86 0.22 1.08
CA PHE A 42 6.60 -0.39 2.37
C PHE A 42 6.90 -1.88 2.31
N VAL A 43 7.80 -2.36 3.16
CA VAL A 43 8.15 -3.79 3.25
C VAL A 43 7.00 -4.54 3.91
N CYS A 44 6.60 -5.68 3.34
CA CYS A 44 5.58 -6.52 3.92
C CYS A 44 6.03 -7.07 5.28
N HIS A 45 5.20 -6.87 6.32
CA HIS A 45 5.48 -7.31 7.69
C HIS A 45 5.67 -8.83 7.82
N LYS A 46 5.03 -9.63 6.94
CA LYS A 46 5.22 -11.09 6.89
C LYS A 46 6.55 -11.53 6.26
N THR A 47 7.29 -10.61 5.66
CA THR A 47 8.54 -10.92 4.93
C THR A 47 9.78 -10.27 5.56
N LEU A 48 9.64 -9.65 6.74
CA LEU A 48 10.73 -8.92 7.40
C LEU A 48 11.95 -9.81 7.68
N ASP A 49 11.71 -11.03 8.17
CA ASP A 49 12.73 -12.02 8.55
C ASP A 49 13.08 -13.01 7.42
N LYS A 50 12.63 -12.72 6.18
CA LYS A 50 12.84 -13.56 4.99
C LYS A 50 13.36 -12.70 3.86
N GLU A 51 13.24 -13.20 2.62
CA GLU A 51 13.38 -12.34 1.45
C GLU A 51 12.33 -11.22 1.52
N ARG A 52 12.78 -10.00 1.80
CA ARG A 52 11.92 -8.83 1.91
C ARG A 52 11.16 -8.61 0.61
N ARG A 53 9.86 -8.30 0.72
CA ARG A 53 8.99 -8.02 -0.42
C ARG A 53 8.20 -6.74 -0.22
N THR A 54 7.86 -6.07 -1.31
CA THR A 54 6.94 -4.93 -1.28
C THR A 54 5.55 -5.40 -0.88
N CYS A 55 4.93 -4.67 0.05
CA CYS A 55 3.59 -4.96 0.56
C CYS A 55 2.52 -4.65 -0.49
N ALA A 56 1.73 -5.66 -0.89
CA ALA A 56 0.59 -5.45 -1.79
C ALA A 56 -0.46 -4.50 -1.21
N GLY A 57 -0.67 -4.52 0.11
CA GLY A 57 -1.65 -3.65 0.76
C GLY A 57 -1.29 -2.17 0.65
N ALA A 58 0.00 -1.84 0.78
CA ALA A 58 0.48 -0.48 0.56
C ALA A 58 0.35 -0.08 -0.92
N VAL A 59 0.72 -0.97 -1.85
CA VAL A 59 0.56 -0.73 -3.30
C VAL A 59 -0.90 -0.50 -3.67
N ALA A 60 -1.82 -1.29 -3.11
CA ALA A 60 -3.25 -1.19 -3.33
C ALA A 60 -3.86 0.10 -2.75
N LEU A 61 -3.40 0.54 -1.58
CA LEU A 61 -3.86 1.82 -1.03
C LEU A 61 -3.36 2.99 -1.88
N MET A 62 -2.10 2.93 -2.33
CA MET A 62 -1.53 3.92 -3.24
C MET A 62 -2.27 3.95 -4.58
N SER A 63 -2.68 2.79 -5.12
CA SER A 63 -3.45 2.75 -6.37
C SER A 63 -4.80 3.46 -6.26
N LYS A 64 -5.49 3.37 -5.10
CA LYS A 64 -6.70 4.18 -4.82
C LYS A 64 -6.44 5.68 -4.80
N LEU A 65 -5.21 6.09 -4.46
CA LEU A 65 -4.75 7.48 -4.53
C LEU A 65 -4.27 7.89 -5.94
N GLY A 66 -4.48 7.04 -6.95
CA GLY A 66 -4.10 7.32 -8.34
C GLY A 66 -2.60 7.26 -8.61
N ARG A 67 -1.80 6.70 -7.70
CA ARG A 67 -0.34 6.61 -7.86
C ARG A 67 0.18 5.22 -7.52
N LEU A 68 1.11 4.72 -8.32
CA LEU A 68 1.82 3.47 -8.03
C LEU A 68 3.29 3.74 -7.72
N PRO A 69 3.87 3.10 -6.68
CA PRO A 69 5.31 3.18 -6.45
C PRO A 69 6.07 2.64 -7.67
N VAL A 70 7.28 3.16 -7.90
CA VAL A 70 8.14 2.77 -9.03
C VAL A 70 8.25 1.27 -9.14
N ILE A 71 8.45 0.58 -8.01
CA ILE A 71 8.57 -0.87 -7.99
C ILE A 71 7.33 -1.59 -8.52
N ALA A 72 6.12 -1.09 -8.24
CA ALA A 72 4.87 -1.63 -8.75
C ALA A 72 4.71 -1.38 -10.25
N ARG A 73 5.10 -0.20 -10.74
CA ARG A 73 5.11 0.11 -12.18
C ARG A 73 6.05 -0.80 -12.96
N LEU A 74 7.26 -1.03 -12.43
CA LEU A 74 8.19 -2.01 -12.99
C LEU A 74 7.62 -3.43 -12.90
N GLY A 75 6.99 -3.78 -11.77
CA GLY A 75 6.35 -5.07 -11.58
C GLY A 75 5.26 -5.35 -12.62
N LEU A 76 4.46 -4.35 -12.99
CA LEU A 76 3.49 -4.44 -14.08
C LEU A 76 4.18 -4.58 -15.44
N ALA A 77 5.17 -3.74 -15.73
CA ALA A 77 5.90 -3.75 -17.01
C ALA A 77 6.61 -5.09 -17.28
N TYR A 78 7.13 -5.73 -16.23
CA TYR A 78 7.81 -7.04 -16.32
C TYR A 78 6.90 -8.24 -16.02
N GLY A 79 5.59 -8.04 -15.80
CA GLY A 79 4.64 -9.12 -15.55
C GLY A 79 4.81 -9.84 -14.20
N VAL A 80 5.52 -9.25 -13.24
CA VAL A 80 5.65 -9.76 -11.87
C VAL A 80 4.32 -9.69 -11.12
N ILE A 81 3.55 -8.62 -11.39
CA ILE A 81 2.16 -8.42 -10.95
C ILE A 81 1.32 -7.98 -12.15
N THR A 82 0.01 -8.15 -12.06
CA THR A 82 -0.97 -7.72 -13.08
C THR A 82 -1.84 -6.58 -12.57
N ALA A 83 -2.55 -5.89 -13.46
CA ALA A 83 -3.57 -4.91 -13.08
C ALA A 83 -4.65 -5.55 -12.18
N ALA A 84 -5.07 -6.78 -12.51
CA ALA A 84 -6.03 -7.55 -11.72
C ALA A 84 -5.52 -7.86 -10.29
N ASP A 85 -4.21 -8.10 -10.10
CA ASP A 85 -3.63 -8.26 -8.77
C ASP A 85 -3.77 -6.97 -7.94
N VAL A 86 -3.58 -5.81 -8.58
CA VAL A 86 -3.71 -4.49 -7.94
C VAL A 86 -5.17 -4.18 -7.62
N GLU A 87 -6.08 -4.34 -8.58
CA GLU A 87 -7.53 -4.11 -8.43
C GLU A 87 -8.10 -4.97 -7.32
N ALA A 88 -7.84 -6.28 -7.35
CA ALA A 88 -8.37 -7.19 -6.35
C ALA A 88 -7.69 -7.01 -4.97
N SER A 89 -6.51 -6.40 -4.91
CA SER A 89 -5.91 -5.97 -3.64
C SER A 89 -6.54 -4.67 -3.12
N ALA A 90 -6.97 -3.77 -4.02
CA ALA A 90 -7.64 -2.52 -3.65
C ALA A 90 -8.97 -2.77 -2.93
N GLU A 91 -9.72 -3.79 -3.34
CA GLU A 91 -10.95 -4.22 -2.68
C GLU A 91 -10.74 -4.67 -1.22
N MET A 92 -9.51 -5.07 -0.85
CA MET A 92 -9.20 -5.63 0.47
C MET A 92 -8.63 -4.60 1.46
N VAL A 93 -8.37 -3.37 1.02
CA VAL A 93 -7.72 -2.35 1.84
C VAL A 93 -8.64 -1.19 2.17
N ILE A 94 -8.33 -0.49 3.26
CA ILE A 94 -9.02 0.73 3.70
C ILE A 94 -9.16 1.76 2.58
N GLU A 95 -10.16 2.62 2.69
CA GLU A 95 -10.32 3.77 1.78
C GLU A 95 -9.40 4.92 2.22
N PRO A 96 -8.65 5.56 1.31
CA PRO A 96 -7.80 6.69 1.67
C PRO A 96 -8.57 7.88 2.26
N SER A 97 -9.86 8.04 1.92
CA SER A 97 -10.74 9.07 2.49
C SER A 97 -11.03 8.88 3.98
N ALA A 98 -10.75 7.70 4.53
CA ALA A 98 -10.86 7.42 5.96
C ALA A 98 -9.60 7.84 6.74
N LEU A 99 -8.54 8.29 6.06
CA LEU A 99 -7.27 8.71 6.64
C LEU A 99 -7.14 10.23 6.68
N ASP A 100 -6.56 10.76 7.76
CA ASP A 100 -6.19 12.17 7.86
C ASP A 100 -4.84 12.42 7.15
N LEU A 101 -4.89 12.59 5.83
CA LEU A 101 -3.70 12.78 4.99
C LEU A 101 -3.50 14.26 4.62
N PRO A 102 -2.31 14.83 4.85
CA PRO A 102 -2.05 16.27 4.61
C PRO A 102 -2.12 16.68 3.13
N SER A 103 -1.99 15.75 2.18
CA SER A 103 -2.10 16.03 0.74
C SER A 103 -3.53 15.99 0.18
N LEU A 104 -4.49 15.38 0.90
CA LEU A 104 -5.90 15.33 0.50
C LEU A 104 -6.70 16.53 1.00
N THR A 105 -6.23 17.21 2.06
CA THR A 105 -6.90 18.38 2.64
C THR A 105 -6.67 19.67 1.85
N ALA A 106 -5.63 19.73 1.02
CA ALA A 106 -5.31 20.88 0.18
C ALA A 106 -6.13 20.94 -1.13
N ALA A 107 -6.80 19.86 -1.53
CA ALA A 107 -7.60 19.80 -2.76
C ALA A 107 -9.07 20.25 -2.59
N SER A 108 -9.44 20.67 -1.37
CA SER A 108 -10.82 21.06 -1.01
C SER A 108 -10.95 22.55 -0.66
N ARG A 109 -10.06 23.42 -1.17
CA ARG A 109 -10.17 24.89 -1.05
C ARG A 109 -9.96 25.59 -2.37
#